data_AF-A0A8J4WLU8-F1
#
_entry.id   AF-A0A8J4WLU8-F1
#
_cell.length_a   1.000
_cell.length_b   1.000
_cell.length_c   1.000
_cell.angle_alpha   90.00
_cell.angle_beta   90.00
_cell.angle_gamma   90.00
#
_symmetry.space_group_name_H-M   'P 1'
#
loop_
_entity.id
_entity.type
_entity.pdbx_description
1 polymer ?
#
loop_
_entity_poly.entity_id
_entity_poly.type
_entity_poly.pdbx_seq_one_letter_code
_entity_poly.pdbx_strand_id
1 'polypeptide(L)' 'MKDKGCDGGWPPYTYGEIKRMGGLESQQDYPYVGHEQMCRLNKSKLLAKIDGSVVLEGDENKQAA' A
#
# COMPACT_ATOMS: atom_id res chain seq x y z
N MET A 1 13.14 -4.29 -6.19
CA MET A 1 13.42 -3.32 -5.11
C MET A 1 12.21 -3.34 -4.18
N LYS A 2 12.40 -3.39 -2.87
CA LYS A 2 11.33 -3.52 -1.87
C LYS A 2 11.31 -2.26 -1.01
N ASP A 3 10.13 -1.88 -0.51
CA ASP A 3 10.00 -0.75 0.43
C ASP A 3 10.83 -1.00 1.70
N LYS A 4 11.38 0.07 2.29
CA LYS A 4 12.31 0.03 3.44
C LYS A 4 11.74 0.74 4.68
N GLY A 5 10.43 0.60 4.90
CA GLY A 5 9.77 1.21 6.04
C GLY A 5 9.96 2.73 6.06
N CYS A 6 10.57 3.25 7.12
CA CYS A 6 10.82 4.69 7.29
C CYS A 6 11.91 5.26 6.36
N ASP A 7 12.75 4.42 5.74
CA ASP A 7 13.79 4.86 4.80
C ASP A 7 13.27 5.06 3.36
N GLY A 8 11.95 5.05 3.19
CA GLY A 8 11.28 5.30 1.93
C GLY A 8 10.78 4.04 1.21
N GLY A 9 10.03 4.28 0.14
CA GLY A 9 9.36 3.24 -0.65
C GLY A 9 8.82 3.79 -1.98
N TRP A 10 8.23 2.93 -2.79
CA TRP A 10 7.69 3.27 -4.11
C TRP A 10 6.27 2.69 -4.30
N PRO A 11 5.23 3.54 -4.50
CA PRO A 11 3.83 3.09 -4.45
C PRO A 11 3.46 1.92 -5.38
N PRO A 12 3.97 1.82 -6.63
CA PRO A 12 3.72 0.65 -7.48
C PRO A 12 4.15 -0.69 -6.86
N TYR A 13 5.22 -0.72 -6.06
CA TYR A 13 5.60 -1.92 -5.33
C TYR A 13 4.64 -2.19 -4.16
N THR A 14 4.24 -1.15 -3.43
CA THR A 14 3.28 -1.25 -2.33
C THR A 14 1.93 -1.80 -2.80
N TYR A 15 1.40 -1.35 -3.95
CA TYR A 15 0.14 -1.88 -4.49
C TYR A 15 0.24 -3.37 -4.86
N GLY A 16 1.37 -3.80 -5.42
CA GLY A 16 1.66 -5.21 -5.66
C GLY A 16 1.73 -6.02 -4.36
N GLU A 17 2.33 -5.44 -3.33
CA GLU A 17 2.45 -6.08 -2.02
C GLU A 17 1.09 -6.22 -1.31
N ILE A 18 0.21 -5.21 -1.40
CA ILE A 18 -1.16 -5.28 -0.88
C ILE A 18 -1.92 -6.45 -1.52
N LYS A 19 -1.81 -6.60 -2.84
CA LYS A 19 -2.38 -7.74 -3.57
C LYS A 19 -1.79 -9.08 -3.11
N ARG A 20 -0.47 -9.15 -2.91
CA ARG A 20 0.22 -10.36 -2.42
C ARG A 20 -0.19 -10.73 -0.99
N MET A 21 -0.39 -9.75 -0.11
CA MET A 21 -0.81 -9.93 1.28
C MET A 21 -2.30 -10.28 1.40
N GLY A 22 -3.10 -9.94 0.38
CA GLY A 22 -4.52 -10.24 0.27
C GLY A 22 -5.45 -9.11 0.72
N GLY A 23 -4.91 -7.94 1.07
CA GLY A 23 -5.67 -6.75 1.44
C GLY A 23 -5.01 -5.87 2.51
N LEU A 24 -5.79 -4.91 3.00
CA LEU A 24 -5.45 -3.96 4.07
C LEU A 24 -6.50 -4.01 5.20
N GLU A 25 -6.04 -3.77 6.43
CA GLU A 25 -6.88 -3.54 7.60
C GLU A 25 -7.31 -2.06 7.70
N SER A 26 -8.30 -1.77 8.55
CA SER A 26 -8.72 -0.40 8.82
C SER A 26 -7.68 0.35 9.67
N GLN A 27 -7.65 1.70 9.63
CA GLN A 27 -6.80 2.51 10.51
C GLN A 27 -7.10 2.30 12.00
N GLN A 28 -8.34 1.93 12.33
CA GLN A 28 -8.73 1.64 13.71
C GLN A 28 -8.12 0.32 14.20
N ASP A 29 -8.05 -0.68 13.32
CA ASP A 29 -7.50 -2.01 13.63
C ASP A 29 -5.97 -2.09 13.51
N TYR A 30 -5.39 -1.30 12.61
CA TYR A 30 -3.95 -1.20 12.38
C TYR A 30 -3.51 0.27 12.38
N PRO A 31 -3.38 0.91 13.56
CA PRO A 31 -3.10 2.33 13.66
C PRO A 31 -1.67 2.68 13.25
N TYR A 32 -1.52 3.85 12.64
CA TYR A 32 -0.24 4.46 12.32
C TYR A 32 0.50 4.90 13.59
N VAL A 33 1.79 4.56 13.70
CA VAL A 33 2.63 4.88 14.87
C VAL A 33 3.84 5.76 14.56
N GLY A 34 4.08 6.10 13.29
CA GLY A 34 5.18 7.00 12.90
C GLY A 34 6.59 6.42 12.99
N HIS A 35 6.73 5.10 13.14
CA HIS A 35 8.03 4.41 13.13
C HIS A 35 7.85 2.96 12.64
N GLU A 36 8.93 2.37 12.12
CA GLU A 36 8.90 0.99 11.65
C GLU A 36 8.59 0.03 12.82
N GLN A 37 7.75 -0.97 12.54
CA GLN A 37 7.33 -1.99 13.49
C GLN A 37 7.40 -3.36 12.83
N MET A 38 7.37 -4.42 13.64
CA MET A 38 7.13 -5.76 13.11
C MET A 38 5.73 -5.84 12.48
N CYS A 39 5.61 -6.61 11.39
CA CYS A 39 4.33 -6.85 10.73
C CYS A 39 3.37 -7.59 11.68
N ARG A 40 2.17 -7.02 11.88
CA ARG A 40 1.11 -7.57 12.74
C ARG A 40 -0.16 -7.87 11.97
N LEU A 41 -0.06 -8.06 10.66
CA LEU A 41 -1.20 -8.24 9.77
C LEU A 41 -2.07 -9.41 10.25
N ASN A 42 -3.34 -9.10 10.52
CA ASN A 42 -4.36 -10.08 10.81
C ASN A 42 -5.28 -10.27 9.58
N LYS A 43 -5.16 -11.43 8.94
CA LYS A 43 -5.95 -11.77 7.76
C LYS A 43 -7.47 -11.79 8.00
N SER A 44 -7.93 -11.96 9.24
CA SER A 44 -9.37 -11.93 9.56
C SER A 44 -9.94 -10.52 9.61
N LYS A 45 -9.09 -9.48 9.62
CA LYS A 45 -9.47 -8.07 9.73
C LYS A 45 -9.30 -7.30 8.40
N LEU A 46 -8.99 -8.01 7.32
CA LEU A 46 -8.84 -7.40 6.00
C LEU A 46 -10.17 -6.79 5.55
N LEU A 47 -10.15 -5.47 5.35
CA LEU A 47 -11.33 -4.67 4.99
C LEU A 47 -11.30 -4.23 3.53
N ALA A 48 -10.10 -3.92 3.00
CA ALA A 48 -9.93 -3.45 1.63
C ALA A 48 -9.02 -4.38 0.82
N LYS A 49 -9.30 -4.54 -0.47
CA LYS A 49 -8.53 -5.37 -1.41
C LYS A 49 -8.25 -4.60 -2.70
N ILE A 50 -7.17 -4.98 -3.38
CA ILE A 50 -6.74 -4.37 -4.63
C ILE A 50 -6.48 -5.49 -5.64
N ASP A 51 -7.10 -5.39 -6.81
CA ASP A 51 -6.92 -6.34 -7.91
C ASP A 51 -5.75 -5.96 -8.83
N GLY A 52 -5.35 -4.69 -8.83
CA GLY A 52 -4.21 -4.17 -9.58
C GLY A 52 -4.03 -2.67 -9.43
N SER A 53 -3.00 -2.14 -10.09
CA SER A 53 -2.71 -0.71 -10.15
C SER A 53 -2.13 -0.36 -11.52
N VAL A 54 -2.39 0.85 -12.01
CA VAL A 54 -1.78 1.42 -13.22
C VAL A 54 -0.94 2.63 -12.84
N VAL A 55 0.23 2.78 -13.47
CA VAL A 55 1.05 3.99 -13.35
C VAL A 55 0.65 4.90 -14.51
N LEU A 56 0.13 6.08 -14.18
CA LEU A 56 -0.20 7.09 -15.17
C LEU A 56 1.08 7.64 -15.79
N GLU A 57 0.97 8.07 -17.04
CA GLU A 57 2.04 8.82 -17.69
C GLU A 57 2.22 10.21 -17.04
N GLY A 58 3.39 10.81 -17.23
CA GLY A 58 3.75 12.09 -16.63
C GLY A 58 3.22 13.32 -17.37
N ASP A 59 2.28 13.15 -18.30
CA ASP A 59 1.66 14.26 -19.03
C ASP A 59 0.45 14.79 -18.26
N GLU A 60 0.58 15.99 -17.69
CA GLU A 60 -0.46 16.63 -16.87
C GLU A 60 -1.77 16.83 -17.65
N ASN A 61 -1.71 17.07 -18.97
CA ASN A 61 -2.92 17.27 -19.77
C ASN A 61 -3.74 15.99 -19.86
N LYS A 62 -3.08 14.83 -19.87
CA LYS A 62 -3.75 13.52 -19.91
C LYS A 62 -4.22 13.08 -18.53
N GLN A 63 -3.59 13.56 -17.46
CA GLN A 63 -4.01 13.31 -16.09
C GLN A 63 -5.23 14.14 -15.68
N ALA A 64 -5.38 15.35 -16.24
CA ALA A 64 -6.49 16.27 -15.96
C ALA A 64 -7.75 16.02 -16.81
N ALA A 65 -7.67 15.16 -17.83
CA ALA A 65 -8.73 14.88 -18.78
C ALA A 65 -9.84 13.97 -18.22
#